data_AF-A0A146LK96-F1
#
_entry.id   AF-A0A146LK96-F1
#
_cell.length_a   1.000
_cell.length_b   1.000
_cell.length_c   1.000
_cell.angle_alpha   90.00
_cell.angle_beta   90.00
_cell.angle_gamma   90.00
#
_symmetry.space_group_name_H-M   'P 1'
#
loop_
_entity.id
_entity.type
_entity.pdbx_description
1 polymer ?
#
loop_
_entity_poly.entity_id
_entity_poly.type
_entity_poly.pdbx_seq_one_letter_code
_entity_poly.pdbx_strand_id
1 'polypeptide(L)'
;MHVVGGNLITILHNARWGVALPHFSPGGGVIALLGKNGDEVYWVALSVMPRYIDCSILDLVVNNAKACLIIGENGYMSALNSVAGLIIWKITAKDSPQPQNVDVPISIPDVDGDGHLELVTLSRYGKGKHRVAIISGRTGEVIKQPLLDPDCDLVFNLTYDYNTATVLYDCSPAYPFPAPTVKKLKLKDHLNIKEPPRNEMSRVMIPDDEKMRFIEGNNSAGEHKVMYSNTGRCPDDCFVSINVTDCQNKTIWSYHMDKTYVMNPIPLHFKHSITGFLLKLWQWHTPPQGKKIGSVRLELIKERIVLITFNKSESMHVVNASQTDIVQLCDENECQPHLSFQTQSALIADLNGDGTQDLISYFVTYKTNNEDPLRVNKEASIKNWILESRVRVVQLEAELHKLYEAVSKH
;
A
#
# COMPACT_ATOMS: atom_id res chain seq x y z
N MET A 1 1.46 4.28 3.58
CA MET A 1 1.55 5.44 4.50
C MET A 1 0.17 6.03 4.69
N HIS A 2 -0.14 6.56 5.87
CA HIS A 2 -1.42 7.24 6.15
C HIS A 2 -1.18 8.51 6.96
N VAL A 3 -2.04 9.51 6.76
CA VAL A 3 -2.07 10.73 7.58
C VAL A 3 -3.26 10.63 8.54
N VAL A 4 -3.00 10.71 9.84
CA VAL A 4 -4.03 10.64 10.89
C VAL A 4 -3.73 11.68 11.95
N GLY A 5 -4.66 12.62 12.17
CA GLY A 5 -4.51 13.65 13.21
C GLY A 5 -3.24 14.52 13.03
N GLY A 6 -2.80 14.75 11.79
CA GLY A 6 -1.56 15.48 11.48
C GLY A 6 -0.27 14.66 11.62
N ASN A 7 -0.37 13.36 11.95
CA ASN A 7 0.77 12.45 12.01
C ASN A 7 0.83 11.60 10.73
N LEU A 8 2.04 11.45 10.20
CA LEU A 8 2.36 10.49 9.15
C LEU A 8 2.70 9.14 9.78
N ILE A 9 1.88 8.14 9.53
CA ILE A 9 2.06 6.78 10.06
C ILE A 9 2.55 5.87 8.93
N THR A 10 3.66 5.17 9.16
CA THR A 10 4.25 4.26 8.16
C THR A 10 4.89 3.03 8.78
N ILE A 11 4.97 1.99 7.97
CA ILE A 11 5.77 0.81 8.24
C ILE A 11 7.23 1.10 7.89
N LEU A 12 8.15 0.66 8.75
CA LEU A 12 9.59 0.56 8.45
C LEU A 12 10.05 -0.87 8.67
N HIS A 13 10.97 -1.34 7.83
CA HIS A 13 11.61 -2.65 7.96
C HIS A 13 13.03 -2.52 8.46
N ASN A 14 13.49 -3.53 9.18
CA ASN A 14 14.89 -3.63 9.55
C ASN A 14 15.74 -4.05 8.34
N ALA A 15 17.03 -3.73 8.40
CA ALA A 15 17.99 -4.11 7.38
C ALA A 15 18.16 -5.64 7.36
N ARG A 16 17.99 -6.26 6.18
CA ARG A 16 18.28 -7.67 5.95
C ARG A 16 19.78 -7.93 5.80
N TRP A 17 20.47 -6.96 5.22
CA TRP A 17 21.92 -6.96 5.09
C TRP A 17 22.51 -5.72 5.78
N GLY A 18 23.79 -5.81 6.15
CA GLY A 18 24.50 -4.69 6.75
C GLY A 18 24.32 -4.55 8.25
N VAL A 19 24.40 -3.31 8.73
CA VAL A 19 24.42 -3.00 10.16
C VAL A 19 23.02 -3.16 10.72
N ALA A 20 22.84 -4.17 11.58
CA ALA A 20 21.65 -4.28 12.41
C ALA A 20 21.71 -3.21 13.51
N LEU A 21 20.74 -2.30 13.51
CA LEU A 21 20.61 -1.27 14.54
C LEU A 21 19.82 -1.84 15.73
N PRO A 22 20.36 -1.83 16.97
CA PRO A 22 19.74 -2.50 18.13
C PRO A 22 18.32 -2.05 18.47
N HIS A 23 17.95 -0.82 18.08
CA HIS A 23 16.62 -0.25 18.31
C HIS A 23 15.54 -0.91 17.42
N PHE A 24 15.92 -1.50 16.29
CA PHE A 24 14.99 -2.08 15.34
C PHE A 24 14.82 -3.57 15.60
N SER A 25 13.58 -3.98 15.87
CA SER A 25 13.21 -5.40 15.94
C SER A 25 13.49 -6.09 14.58
N PRO A 26 13.73 -7.41 14.54
CA PRO A 26 13.95 -8.15 13.29
C PRO A 26 12.85 -7.92 12.25
N GLY A 27 11.59 -7.82 12.67
CA GLY A 27 10.46 -7.52 11.78
C GLY A 27 10.34 -6.06 11.35
N GLY A 28 11.10 -5.14 11.95
CA GLY A 28 10.87 -3.70 11.82
C GLY A 28 9.75 -3.22 12.74
N GLY A 29 8.85 -2.39 12.23
CA GLY A 29 7.81 -1.78 13.06
C GLY A 29 6.98 -0.72 12.36
N VAL A 30 6.20 0.01 13.16
CA VAL A 30 5.42 1.17 12.73
C VAL A 30 5.95 2.41 13.42
N ILE A 31 6.20 3.46 12.65
CA ILE A 31 6.59 4.78 13.14
C ILE A 31 5.45 5.77 12.89
N ALA A 32 5.27 6.71 13.81
CA ALA A 32 4.52 7.93 13.56
C ALA A 32 5.46 9.13 13.61
N LEU A 33 5.39 9.96 12.57
CA LEU A 33 6.12 11.21 12.45
C LEU A 33 5.14 12.37 12.47
N LEU A 34 5.48 13.44 13.16
CA LEU A 34 4.65 14.64 13.18
C LEU A 34 4.76 15.36 11.83
N GLY A 35 3.64 15.56 11.13
CA GLY A 35 3.65 16.06 9.76
C GLY A 35 4.34 17.42 9.59
N LYS A 36 4.23 18.29 10.60
CA LYS A 36 4.75 19.67 10.55
C LYS A 36 6.28 19.78 10.51
N ASN A 37 7.00 18.83 11.12
CA ASN A 37 8.45 18.94 11.34
C ASN A 37 9.20 17.60 11.22
N GLY A 38 8.51 16.48 11.11
CA GLY A 38 9.10 15.15 10.98
C GLY A 38 9.60 14.55 12.29
N ASP A 39 9.30 15.14 13.45
CA ASP A 39 9.69 14.56 14.75
C ASP A 39 9.02 13.21 14.97
N GLU A 40 9.75 12.26 15.58
CA GLU A 40 9.17 10.98 15.99
C GLU A 40 8.15 11.21 17.11
N VAL A 41 6.92 10.77 16.87
CA VAL A 41 5.85 10.74 17.87
C VAL A 41 5.92 9.43 18.66
N TYR A 42 6.03 8.31 17.95
CA TYR A 42 6.24 7.00 18.56
C TYR A 42 6.87 6.00 17.57
N TRP A 43 7.51 4.98 18.14
CA TRP A 43 7.97 3.77 17.45
C TRP A 43 7.37 2.51 18.09
N VAL A 44 6.75 1.66 17.26
CA VAL A 44 6.20 0.37 17.67
C VAL A 44 6.98 -0.74 16.99
N ALA A 45 7.86 -1.38 17.75
CA ALA A 45 8.64 -2.52 17.29
C ALA A 45 7.75 -3.77 17.09
N LEU A 46 7.86 -4.41 15.92
CA LEU A 46 7.12 -5.62 15.59
C LEU A 46 8.08 -6.79 15.39
N SER A 47 7.79 -7.93 16.02
CA SER A 47 8.58 -9.16 15.88
C SER A 47 8.39 -9.85 14.53
N VAL A 48 7.30 -9.53 13.83
CA VAL A 48 6.94 -10.05 12.51
C VAL A 48 7.07 -8.93 11.50
N MET A 49 7.48 -9.25 10.28
CA MET A 49 7.57 -8.27 9.20
C MET A 49 6.15 -7.77 8.81
N PRO A 50 5.83 -6.49 9.05
CA PRO A 50 4.57 -5.91 8.61
C PRO A 50 4.62 -5.70 7.09
N ARG A 51 3.54 -6.04 6.39
CA ARG A 51 3.44 -5.90 4.93
C ARG A 51 2.53 -4.77 4.50
N TYR A 52 1.54 -4.45 5.31
CA TYR A 52 0.50 -3.51 4.98
C TYR A 52 0.00 -2.81 6.24
N ILE A 53 -0.32 -1.53 6.13
CA ILE A 53 -0.96 -0.74 7.18
C ILE A 53 -2.11 0.02 6.54
N ASP A 54 -3.24 0.08 7.24
CA ASP A 54 -4.42 0.84 6.83
C ASP A 54 -5.01 1.58 8.03
N CYS A 55 -4.97 2.90 7.97
CA CYS A 55 -5.58 3.78 8.98
C CYS A 55 -6.88 4.44 8.49
N SER A 56 -7.36 4.08 7.30
CA SER A 56 -8.61 4.54 6.69
C SER A 56 -9.77 3.58 6.92
N ILE A 57 -9.60 2.51 7.69
CA ILE A 57 -10.72 1.68 8.15
C ILE A 57 -11.53 2.52 9.17
N LEU A 58 -12.47 3.28 8.61
CA LEU A 58 -13.11 4.48 9.17
C LEU A 58 -13.79 4.25 10.53
N ASP A 59 -14.23 3.03 10.80
CA ASP A 59 -15.04 2.72 11.98
C ASP A 59 -14.35 1.78 12.98
N LEU A 60 -13.06 1.46 12.81
CA LEU A 60 -12.31 0.78 13.87
C LEU A 60 -11.92 1.79 14.97
N VAL A 61 -12.95 2.33 15.62
CA VAL A 61 -12.85 3.12 16.83
C VAL A 61 -12.84 2.15 17.98
N VAL A 62 -11.66 1.77 18.43
CA VAL A 62 -11.53 0.96 19.63
C VAL A 62 -11.20 1.89 20.80
N ASN A 63 -12.09 1.93 21.80
CA ASN A 63 -11.99 2.83 22.96
C ASN A 63 -11.96 4.33 22.59
N ASN A 64 -12.83 4.77 21.67
CA ASN A 64 -12.93 6.17 21.21
C ASN A 64 -11.67 6.73 20.50
N ALA A 65 -10.77 5.86 20.03
CA ALA A 65 -9.60 6.26 19.25
C ALA A 65 -9.57 5.59 17.88
N LYS A 66 -9.25 6.37 16.84
CA LYS A 66 -9.03 5.87 15.48
C LYS A 66 -7.85 4.89 15.48
N ALA A 67 -8.06 3.69 14.96
CA ALA A 67 -7.02 2.67 14.88
C ALA A 67 -6.49 2.50 13.45
N CYS A 68 -5.25 2.04 13.35
CA CYS A 68 -4.66 1.51 12.14
C CYS A 68 -4.62 -0.01 12.22
N LEU A 69 -5.05 -0.68 11.17
CA LEU A 69 -4.84 -2.11 11.02
C LEU A 69 -3.45 -2.38 10.44
N ILE A 70 -2.70 -3.27 11.06
CA ILE A 70 -1.40 -3.73 10.59
C ILE A 70 -1.54 -5.20 10.20
N ILE A 71 -1.06 -5.54 9.01
CA ILE A 71 -1.03 -6.90 8.49
C ILE A 71 0.42 -7.25 8.19
N GLY A 72 0.85 -8.44 8.57
CA GLY A 72 2.21 -8.92 8.39
C GLY A 72 2.28 -10.36 7.90
N GLU A 73 3.47 -10.91 7.95
CA GLU A 73 3.73 -12.31 7.58
C GLU A 73 3.02 -13.30 8.50
N ASN A 74 2.82 -14.52 7.99
CA ASN A 74 2.27 -15.65 8.74
C ASN A 74 0.93 -15.33 9.42
N GLY A 75 0.07 -14.57 8.72
CA GLY A 75 -1.25 -14.22 9.23
C GLY A 75 -1.27 -13.16 10.31
N TYR A 76 -0.15 -12.49 10.58
CA TYR A 76 -0.10 -11.43 11.59
C TYR A 76 -1.12 -10.34 11.29
N MET A 77 -1.97 -10.03 12.26
CA MET A 77 -2.93 -8.93 12.19
C MET A 77 -3.09 -8.27 13.57
N SER A 78 -3.03 -6.95 13.63
CA SER A 78 -3.21 -6.18 14.87
C SER A 78 -3.81 -4.81 14.61
N ALA A 79 -4.60 -4.31 15.56
CA ALA A 79 -5.01 -2.91 15.59
C ALA A 79 -4.07 -2.08 16.46
N LEU A 80 -3.66 -0.93 15.94
CA LEU A 80 -2.77 0.05 16.56
C LEU A 80 -3.54 1.34 16.80
N ASN A 81 -3.46 1.91 18.00
CA ASN A 81 -3.96 3.26 18.25
C ASN A 81 -3.10 4.29 17.49
N SER A 82 -3.70 5.00 16.53
CA SER A 82 -3.00 5.93 15.63
C SER A 82 -2.39 7.16 16.31
N VAL A 83 -2.79 7.45 17.54
CA VAL A 83 -2.31 8.60 18.32
C VAL A 83 -1.30 8.17 19.38
N ALA A 84 -1.64 7.13 20.15
CA ALA A 84 -0.84 6.71 21.30
C ALA A 84 0.28 5.71 20.96
N GLY A 85 0.25 5.08 19.77
CA GLY A 85 1.24 4.06 19.41
C GLY A 85 1.09 2.75 20.18
N LEU A 86 -0.09 2.48 20.73
CA LEU A 86 -0.36 1.27 21.53
C LEU A 86 -1.12 0.23 20.71
N ILE A 87 -0.64 -1.02 20.71
CA ILE A 87 -1.38 -2.14 20.14
C ILE A 87 -2.61 -2.39 21.00
N ILE A 88 -3.77 -2.24 20.39
CA ILE A 88 -5.09 -2.37 21.01
C ILE A 88 -5.43 -3.85 21.15
N TRP A 89 -5.30 -4.57 20.05
CA TRP A 89 -5.42 -6.02 20.00
C TRP A 89 -4.52 -6.59 18.92
N LYS A 90 -4.20 -7.86 19.08
CA LYS A 90 -3.48 -8.67 18.11
C LYS A 90 -4.22 -10.00 18.01
N ILE A 91 -4.45 -10.48 16.80
CA ILE A 91 -5.07 -11.80 16.62
C ILE A 91 -4.13 -12.85 17.24
N THR A 92 -4.60 -13.49 18.30
CA THR A 92 -3.96 -14.67 18.88
C THR A 92 -4.76 -15.88 18.46
N ALA A 93 -4.16 -16.76 17.68
CA ALA A 93 -4.74 -18.05 17.36
C ALA A 93 -4.65 -18.96 18.60
N LYS A 94 -5.61 -18.85 19.52
CA LYS A 94 -5.64 -19.71 20.72
C LYS A 94 -5.87 -21.18 20.36
N ASP A 95 -6.64 -21.45 19.29
CA ASP A 95 -7.05 -22.82 18.90
C ASP A 95 -7.02 -23.10 17.37
N SER A 96 -6.39 -22.23 16.58
CA SER A 96 -6.28 -22.39 15.12
C SER A 96 -4.83 -22.47 14.66
N PRO A 97 -4.54 -23.21 13.56
CA PRO A 97 -3.27 -23.03 12.87
C PRO A 97 -3.11 -21.56 12.45
N GLN A 98 -1.89 -21.07 12.35
CA GLN A 98 -1.61 -19.76 11.76
C GLN A 98 -1.74 -19.87 10.24
N PRO A 99 -2.47 -18.97 9.56
CA PRO A 99 -2.48 -18.96 8.11
C PRO A 99 -1.12 -18.55 7.56
N GLN A 100 -0.77 -19.08 6.39
CA GLN A 100 0.45 -18.68 5.67
C GLN A 100 0.33 -17.23 5.18
N ASN A 101 -0.89 -16.84 4.78
CA ASN A 101 -1.19 -15.50 4.27
C ASN A 101 -2.66 -15.13 4.55
N VAL A 102 -2.91 -13.84 4.71
CA VAL A 102 -4.24 -13.23 4.84
C VAL A 102 -4.36 -12.03 3.90
N ASP A 103 -5.53 -11.83 3.33
CA ASP A 103 -5.82 -10.61 2.57
C ASP A 103 -6.03 -9.41 3.50
N VAL A 104 -5.95 -8.21 2.94
CA VAL A 104 -6.43 -7.01 3.60
C VAL A 104 -7.93 -7.23 3.91
N PRO A 105 -8.35 -7.17 5.19
CA PRO A 105 -9.74 -7.38 5.52
C PRO A 105 -10.58 -6.22 5.04
N ILE A 106 -11.82 -6.52 4.73
CA ILE A 106 -12.86 -5.52 4.50
C ILE A 106 -13.75 -5.44 5.74
N SER A 107 -14.29 -4.25 6.01
CA SER A 107 -15.23 -4.06 7.11
C SER A 107 -16.63 -4.53 6.72
N ILE A 108 -17.34 -5.10 7.69
CA ILE A 108 -18.72 -5.55 7.58
C ILE A 108 -19.55 -5.00 8.76
N PRO A 109 -20.89 -4.92 8.64
CA PRO A 109 -21.77 -4.53 9.75
C PRO A 109 -21.62 -5.42 10.99
N ASP A 110 -22.00 -4.86 12.15
CA ASP A 110 -22.03 -5.54 13.45
C ASP A 110 -22.80 -6.88 13.38
N VAL A 111 -22.07 -7.99 13.52
CA VAL A 111 -22.59 -9.37 13.50
C VAL A 111 -22.55 -10.04 14.87
N ASP A 112 -21.80 -9.54 15.85
CA ASP A 112 -21.74 -10.09 17.21
C ASP A 112 -22.56 -9.28 18.26
N GLY A 113 -23.05 -8.11 17.86
CA GLY A 113 -23.93 -7.24 18.64
C GLY A 113 -23.20 -6.35 19.65
N ASP A 114 -21.89 -6.16 19.51
CA ASP A 114 -21.08 -5.36 20.43
C ASP A 114 -21.04 -3.86 20.13
N GLY A 115 -21.66 -3.43 19.03
CA GLY A 115 -21.78 -2.06 18.57
C GLY A 115 -20.63 -1.57 17.68
N HIS A 116 -19.68 -2.43 17.30
CA HIS A 116 -18.57 -2.12 16.40
C HIS A 116 -18.64 -2.94 15.11
N LEU A 117 -18.06 -2.40 14.03
CA LEU A 117 -17.92 -3.17 12.78
C LEU A 117 -16.91 -4.30 12.94
N GLU A 118 -17.14 -5.39 12.22
CA GLU A 118 -16.23 -6.52 12.12
C GLU A 118 -15.41 -6.48 10.85
N LEU A 119 -14.42 -7.35 10.83
CA LEU A 119 -13.50 -7.54 9.73
C LEU A 119 -13.71 -8.91 9.12
N VAL A 120 -13.68 -8.99 7.80
CA VAL A 120 -13.66 -10.26 7.07
C VAL A 120 -12.46 -10.33 6.14
N THR A 121 -11.72 -11.44 6.18
CA THR A 121 -10.53 -11.67 5.35
C THR A 121 -10.47 -13.11 4.83
N LEU A 122 -9.79 -13.29 3.69
CA LEU A 122 -9.41 -14.61 3.19
C LEU A 122 -8.12 -15.06 3.87
N SER A 123 -8.18 -16.22 4.53
CA SER A 123 -7.04 -16.86 5.18
C SER A 123 -6.62 -18.11 4.40
N ARG A 124 -5.34 -18.19 4.02
CA ARG A 124 -4.77 -19.28 3.23
C ARG A 124 -3.84 -20.14 4.08
N TYR A 125 -4.12 -21.44 4.16
CA TYR A 125 -3.33 -22.41 4.95
C TYR A 125 -2.53 -23.39 4.07
N GLY A 126 -2.74 -23.34 2.76
CA GLY A 126 -2.11 -24.20 1.77
C GLY A 126 -3.09 -24.50 0.63
N LYS A 127 -2.65 -25.35 -0.31
CA LYS A 127 -3.45 -25.73 -1.49
C LYS A 127 -4.80 -26.34 -1.07
N GLY A 128 -5.90 -25.78 -1.59
CA GLY A 128 -7.28 -26.21 -1.28
C GLY A 128 -7.72 -26.01 0.18
N LYS A 129 -6.91 -25.34 1.01
CA LYS A 129 -7.16 -25.17 2.45
C LYS A 129 -7.28 -23.68 2.77
N HIS A 130 -8.41 -23.11 2.38
CA HIS A 130 -8.71 -21.69 2.60
C HIS A 130 -9.91 -21.52 3.52
N ARG A 131 -9.95 -20.39 4.22
CA ARG A 131 -11.04 -20.01 5.11
C ARG A 131 -11.40 -18.55 4.88
N VAL A 132 -12.67 -18.20 5.08
CA VAL A 132 -13.06 -16.82 5.36
C VAL A 132 -13.00 -16.65 6.86
N ALA A 133 -12.17 -15.74 7.38
CA ALA A 133 -12.11 -15.41 8.79
C ALA A 133 -12.94 -14.16 9.06
N ILE A 134 -13.87 -14.27 10.01
CA ILE A 134 -14.71 -13.19 10.53
C ILE A 134 -14.17 -12.83 11.91
N ILE A 135 -13.78 -11.59 12.09
CA ILE A 135 -12.96 -11.12 13.21
C ILE A 135 -13.65 -9.90 13.82
N SER A 136 -13.85 -9.92 15.14
CA SER A 136 -14.38 -8.76 15.87
C SER A 136 -13.44 -7.58 15.71
N GLY A 137 -13.93 -6.46 15.16
CA GLY A 137 -13.10 -5.26 14.98
C GLY A 137 -12.70 -4.61 16.31
N ARG A 138 -13.49 -4.86 17.37
CA ARG A 138 -13.23 -4.36 18.72
C ARG A 138 -12.12 -5.12 19.43
N THR A 139 -12.10 -6.45 19.33
CA THR A 139 -11.24 -7.31 20.17
C THR A 139 -10.17 -8.08 19.39
N GLY A 140 -10.31 -8.18 18.06
CA GLY A 140 -9.46 -9.04 17.24
C GLY A 140 -9.74 -10.53 17.41
N GLU A 141 -10.78 -10.93 18.14
CA GLU A 141 -11.15 -12.34 18.29
C GLU A 141 -11.80 -12.87 17.00
N VAL A 142 -11.43 -14.10 16.63
CA VAL A 142 -12.03 -14.79 15.46
C VAL A 142 -13.39 -15.33 15.87
N ILE A 143 -14.45 -14.64 15.43
CA ILE A 143 -15.85 -15.02 15.68
C ILE A 143 -16.17 -16.33 14.96
N LYS A 144 -15.77 -16.42 13.68
CA LYS A 144 -16.00 -17.61 12.85
C LYS A 144 -14.97 -17.71 11.74
N GLN A 145 -14.74 -18.93 11.27
CA GLN A 145 -13.80 -19.22 10.19
C GLN A 145 -14.29 -20.35 9.27
N PRO A 146 -15.37 -20.16 8.50
CA PRO A 146 -15.88 -21.19 7.60
C PRO A 146 -14.81 -21.67 6.61
N LEU A 147 -14.75 -22.99 6.41
CA LEU A 147 -13.93 -23.59 5.36
C LEU A 147 -14.51 -23.21 4.00
N LEU A 148 -13.63 -22.85 3.07
CA LEU A 148 -14.00 -22.62 1.68
C LEU A 148 -13.98 -23.92 0.90
N ASP A 149 -14.53 -23.85 -0.31
CA ASP A 149 -14.59 -24.93 -1.27
C ASP A 149 -13.17 -25.51 -1.49
N PRO A 150 -12.94 -26.81 -1.19
CA PRO A 150 -11.61 -27.42 -1.26
C PRO A 150 -11.08 -27.52 -2.69
N ASP A 151 -11.94 -27.40 -3.70
CA ASP A 151 -11.55 -27.39 -5.11
C ASP A 151 -10.94 -26.04 -5.53
N CYS A 152 -11.03 -25.01 -4.66
CA CYS A 152 -10.38 -23.74 -4.86
C CYS A 152 -8.92 -23.82 -4.40
N ASP A 153 -8.00 -24.04 -5.34
CA ASP A 153 -6.56 -23.99 -5.02
C ASP A 153 -6.09 -22.58 -4.71
N LEU A 154 -6.68 -21.57 -5.35
CA LEU A 154 -6.44 -20.15 -5.11
C LEU A 154 -7.76 -19.42 -4.86
N VAL A 155 -7.74 -18.51 -3.89
CA VAL A 155 -8.85 -17.59 -3.58
C VAL A 155 -8.32 -16.16 -3.49
N PHE A 156 -9.07 -15.17 -4.00
CA PHE A 156 -8.70 -13.74 -3.99
C PHE A 156 -9.93 -12.86 -4.27
N ASN A 157 -9.76 -11.53 -4.40
CA ASN A 157 -10.82 -10.55 -4.69
C ASN A 157 -12.03 -10.63 -3.75
N LEU A 158 -11.77 -10.63 -2.45
CA LEU A 158 -12.82 -10.61 -1.43
C LEU A 158 -13.64 -9.31 -1.52
N THR A 159 -14.97 -9.44 -1.60
CA THR A 159 -15.92 -8.32 -1.53
C THR A 159 -17.12 -8.70 -0.68
N TYR A 160 -17.93 -7.71 -0.30
CA TYR A 160 -19.11 -7.91 0.53
C TYR A 160 -20.33 -7.22 -0.09
N ASP A 161 -21.42 -7.98 -0.24
CA ASP A 161 -22.73 -7.47 -0.64
C ASP A 161 -23.58 -7.19 0.60
N TYR A 162 -23.70 -5.90 0.93
CA TYR A 162 -24.47 -5.38 2.06
C TYR A 162 -25.97 -5.70 1.99
N ASN A 163 -26.55 -5.82 0.78
CA ASN A 163 -27.98 -6.06 0.64
C ASN A 163 -28.35 -7.49 1.04
N THR A 164 -27.45 -8.43 0.75
CA THR A 164 -27.69 -9.86 0.97
C THR A 164 -26.90 -10.43 2.13
N ALA A 165 -26.04 -9.63 2.77
CA ALA A 165 -25.07 -10.07 3.78
C ALA A 165 -24.21 -11.25 3.29
N THR A 166 -23.73 -11.15 2.05
CA THR A 166 -22.98 -12.21 1.37
C THR A 166 -21.56 -11.76 1.10
N VAL A 167 -20.61 -12.60 1.49
CA VAL A 167 -19.21 -12.46 1.09
C VAL A 167 -19.03 -13.10 -0.29
N LEU A 168 -18.40 -12.39 -1.20
CA LEU A 168 -18.07 -12.83 -2.55
C LEU A 168 -16.55 -12.94 -2.67
N TYR A 169 -16.07 -13.97 -3.35
CA TYR A 169 -14.63 -14.13 -3.61
C TYR A 169 -14.42 -14.87 -4.93
N ASP A 170 -13.29 -14.61 -5.57
CA ASP A 170 -12.87 -15.33 -6.76
C ASP A 170 -12.19 -16.63 -6.35
N CYS A 171 -12.62 -17.72 -6.97
CA CYS A 171 -12.05 -19.06 -6.82
C CYS A 171 -11.44 -19.50 -8.15
N SER A 172 -10.19 -19.94 -8.11
CA SER A 172 -9.50 -20.54 -9.25
C SER A 172 -8.96 -21.92 -8.86
N PRO A 173 -9.30 -22.99 -9.60
CA PRO A 173 -8.63 -24.27 -9.44
C PRO A 173 -7.18 -24.13 -9.93
N ALA A 174 -6.24 -24.95 -9.44
CA ALA A 174 -4.89 -24.88 -9.98
C ALA A 174 -4.91 -25.26 -11.45
N TYR A 175 -3.92 -24.72 -12.15
CA TYR A 175 -3.53 -24.98 -13.53
C TYR A 175 -4.15 -26.25 -14.18
N PRO A 176 -4.74 -26.16 -15.39
CA PRO A 176 -4.64 -25.06 -16.35
C PRO A 176 -5.83 -24.11 -16.28
N PHE A 177 -5.57 -22.87 -15.85
CA PHE A 177 -6.45 -21.70 -15.72
C PHE A 177 -7.81 -21.74 -16.46
N PRO A 178 -8.88 -22.35 -15.90
CA PRO A 178 -10.20 -21.85 -16.22
C PRO A 178 -10.34 -20.43 -15.63
N ALA A 179 -11.20 -19.63 -16.24
CA ALA A 179 -11.53 -18.31 -15.70
C ALA A 179 -11.95 -18.44 -14.22
N PRO A 180 -11.49 -17.54 -13.33
CA PRO A 180 -11.91 -17.57 -11.94
C PRO A 180 -13.43 -17.48 -11.86
N THR A 181 -14.00 -18.24 -10.93
CA THR A 181 -15.44 -18.25 -10.69
C THR A 181 -15.73 -17.49 -9.41
N VAL A 182 -16.72 -16.61 -9.45
CA VAL A 182 -17.20 -15.90 -8.26
C VAL A 182 -17.98 -16.88 -7.40
N LYS A 183 -17.49 -17.15 -6.19
CA LYS A 183 -18.16 -17.96 -5.18
C LYS A 183 -18.83 -17.05 -4.15
N LYS A 184 -19.88 -17.57 -3.50
CA LYS A 184 -20.71 -16.82 -2.55
C LYS A 184 -20.73 -17.55 -1.22
N LEU A 185 -20.54 -16.82 -0.13
CA LEU A 185 -20.66 -17.30 1.24
C LEU A 185 -21.65 -16.39 1.97
N LYS A 186 -22.86 -16.89 2.25
CA LYS A 186 -23.85 -16.13 3.02
C LYS A 186 -23.46 -16.18 4.50
N LEU A 187 -23.23 -15.01 5.10
CA LEU A 187 -22.81 -14.97 6.50
C LEU A 187 -23.91 -15.46 7.46
N LYS A 188 -25.18 -15.28 7.07
CA LYS A 188 -26.36 -15.76 7.83
C LYS A 188 -26.39 -17.28 8.03
N ASP A 189 -25.71 -18.05 7.17
CA ASP A 189 -25.65 -19.51 7.29
C ASP A 189 -24.67 -19.95 8.40
N HIS A 190 -23.81 -19.04 8.85
CA HIS A 190 -22.74 -19.31 9.81
C HIS A 190 -22.85 -18.48 11.11
N LEU A 191 -23.63 -17.40 11.08
CA LEU A 191 -23.78 -16.42 12.15
C LEU A 191 -25.26 -16.10 12.35
N ASN A 192 -25.65 -15.85 13.60
CA ASN A 192 -26.99 -15.40 13.96
C ASN A 192 -27.14 -13.90 13.75
N ILE A 193 -27.06 -13.45 12.49
CA ILE A 193 -27.13 -12.04 12.12
C ILE A 193 -28.59 -11.59 12.21
N LYS A 194 -28.89 -10.69 13.15
CA LYS A 194 -30.16 -9.92 13.13
C LYS A 194 -30.11 -9.00 11.91
N GLU A 195 -31.20 -8.87 11.15
CA GLU A 195 -31.18 -8.00 9.96
C GLU A 195 -30.67 -6.60 10.34
N PRO A 196 -29.63 -6.08 9.67
CA PRO A 196 -29.14 -4.75 9.98
C PRO A 196 -30.29 -3.77 9.72
N PRO A 197 -30.61 -2.87 10.65
CA PRO A 197 -31.57 -1.83 10.36
C PRO A 197 -31.05 -1.04 9.16
N ARG A 198 -31.92 -0.75 8.18
CA ARG A 198 -31.59 -0.07 6.90
C ARG A 198 -30.72 1.20 7.03
N ASN A 199 -30.58 1.76 8.22
CA ASN A 199 -29.82 2.96 8.55
C ASN A 199 -28.35 2.74 8.96
N GLU A 200 -27.82 1.51 9.02
CA GLU A 200 -26.38 1.33 9.31
C GLU A 200 -25.47 1.73 8.14
N MET A 201 -25.93 1.61 6.89
CA MET A 201 -25.25 2.18 5.71
C MET A 201 -24.98 3.68 5.85
N SER A 202 -25.81 4.40 6.62
CA SER A 202 -25.73 5.85 6.82
C SER A 202 -24.65 6.27 7.81
N ARG A 203 -24.05 5.33 8.57
CA ARG A 203 -23.04 5.62 9.59
C ARG A 203 -21.62 5.64 9.05
N VAL A 204 -21.39 5.10 7.86
CA VAL A 204 -20.10 5.18 7.17
C VAL A 204 -19.93 6.60 6.62
N MET A 205 -19.48 7.51 7.47
CA MET A 205 -19.06 8.85 7.05
C MET A 205 -17.70 8.71 6.35
N ILE A 206 -17.71 8.51 5.04
CA ILE A 206 -16.50 8.62 4.22
C ILE A 206 -16.15 10.11 4.14
N PRO A 207 -14.93 10.54 4.54
CA PRO A 207 -14.43 11.89 4.29
C PRO A 207 -14.64 12.26 2.83
N ASP A 208 -15.09 13.48 2.53
CA ASP A 208 -15.50 13.84 1.16
C ASP A 208 -14.38 13.64 0.12
N ASP A 209 -13.12 13.75 0.52
CA ASP A 209 -11.93 13.48 -0.29
C ASP A 209 -11.71 11.98 -0.58
N GLU A 210 -11.90 11.10 0.41
CA GLU A 210 -11.93 9.64 0.19
C GLU A 210 -13.15 9.25 -0.64
N LYS A 211 -14.30 9.88 -0.39
CA LYS A 211 -15.54 9.65 -1.11
C LYS A 211 -15.37 9.97 -2.60
N MET A 212 -14.68 11.04 -2.96
CA MET A 212 -14.35 11.34 -4.36
C MET A 212 -13.41 10.30 -4.98
N ARG A 213 -12.39 9.81 -4.26
CA ARG A 213 -11.53 8.70 -4.72
C ARG A 213 -12.32 7.40 -4.96
N PHE A 214 -13.28 7.10 -4.09
CA PHE A 214 -14.17 5.95 -4.23
C PHE A 214 -15.18 6.13 -5.38
N ILE A 215 -15.66 7.35 -5.63
CA ILE A 215 -16.62 7.66 -6.71
C ILE A 215 -15.96 7.61 -8.10
N GLU A 216 -14.77 8.20 -8.25
CA GLU A 216 -14.08 8.28 -9.55
C GLU A 216 -13.25 7.02 -9.86
N GLY A 217 -12.95 6.23 -8.83
CA GLY A 217 -12.03 5.09 -8.90
C GLY A 217 -10.57 5.55 -9.02
N ASN A 218 -9.62 4.71 -8.61
CA ASN A 218 -8.18 5.06 -8.57
C ASN A 218 -7.57 5.46 -9.94
N ASN A 219 -8.31 5.30 -11.03
CA ASN A 219 -7.85 5.50 -12.39
C ASN A 219 -8.53 6.68 -13.10
N SER A 220 -9.40 7.46 -12.44
CA SER A 220 -10.04 8.63 -13.04
C SER A 220 -9.75 9.90 -12.24
N ALA A 221 -9.70 11.04 -12.94
CA ALA A 221 -9.56 12.37 -12.35
C ALA A 221 -10.32 13.39 -13.20
N GLY A 222 -11.58 13.62 -12.85
CA GLY A 222 -12.54 14.35 -13.68
C GLY A 222 -12.80 13.62 -15.01
N GLU A 223 -12.64 14.31 -16.13
CA GLU A 223 -12.90 13.79 -17.49
C GLU A 223 -11.77 12.89 -18.03
N HIS A 224 -10.67 12.74 -17.29
CA HIS A 224 -9.49 12.00 -17.72
C HIS A 224 -9.37 10.67 -17.01
N LYS A 225 -8.77 9.69 -17.69
CA LYS A 225 -8.47 8.37 -17.12
C LYS A 225 -7.03 7.97 -17.36
N VAL A 226 -6.44 7.27 -16.40
CA VAL A 226 -5.13 6.63 -16.54
C VAL A 226 -5.31 5.12 -16.57
N MET A 227 -4.85 4.50 -17.65
CA MET A 227 -4.76 3.05 -17.79
C MET A 227 -3.30 2.67 -17.77
N TYR A 228 -2.95 1.66 -16.97
CA TYR A 228 -1.58 1.15 -16.94
C TYR A 228 -1.56 -0.37 -16.87
N SER A 229 -0.47 -0.93 -17.38
CA SER A 229 -0.15 -2.34 -17.21
C SER A 229 1.34 -2.51 -16.92
N ASN A 230 1.64 -3.36 -15.94
CA ASN A 230 2.96 -3.89 -15.69
C ASN A 230 2.97 -5.34 -16.18
N THR A 231 3.85 -5.69 -17.12
CA THR A 231 4.04 -7.05 -17.63
C THR A 231 5.46 -7.54 -17.32
N GLY A 232 5.69 -8.86 -17.35
CA GLY A 232 6.98 -9.47 -17.02
C GLY A 232 7.34 -9.41 -15.53
N ARG A 233 8.60 -9.72 -15.20
CA ARG A 233 9.15 -9.74 -13.83
C ARG A 233 10.38 -8.84 -13.75
N CYS A 234 10.32 -7.80 -12.91
CA CYS A 234 11.46 -6.92 -12.69
C CYS A 234 12.53 -7.60 -11.82
N PRO A 235 13.84 -7.34 -12.06
CA PRO A 235 14.41 -6.39 -13.04
C PRO A 235 14.64 -6.96 -14.45
N ASP A 236 14.27 -8.21 -14.69
CA ASP A 236 14.79 -8.99 -15.82
C ASP A 236 14.10 -8.62 -17.15
N ASP A 237 12.78 -8.81 -17.25
CA ASP A 237 12.01 -8.66 -18.49
C ASP A 237 10.73 -7.83 -18.32
N CYS A 238 10.64 -7.03 -17.26
CA CYS A 238 9.45 -6.23 -17.03
C CYS A 238 9.31 -5.05 -17.98
N PHE A 239 8.07 -4.72 -18.30
CA PHE A 239 7.70 -3.62 -19.17
C PHE A 239 6.48 -2.90 -18.61
N VAL A 240 6.50 -1.57 -18.69
CA VAL A 240 5.36 -0.74 -18.31
C VAL A 240 4.74 -0.09 -19.53
N SER A 241 3.41 -0.05 -19.54
CA SER A 241 2.61 0.71 -20.48
C SER A 241 1.64 1.58 -19.72
N ILE A 242 1.64 2.88 -19.98
CA ILE A 242 0.76 3.87 -19.35
C ILE A 242 0.12 4.71 -20.44
N ASN A 243 -1.19 4.79 -20.44
CA ASN A 243 -1.98 5.61 -21.36
C ASN A 243 -2.92 6.48 -20.55
N VAL A 244 -2.98 7.76 -20.89
CA VAL A 244 -3.97 8.71 -20.35
C VAL A 244 -4.94 9.05 -21.47
N THR A 245 -6.24 8.96 -21.17
CA THR A 245 -7.32 9.24 -22.11
C THR A 245 -8.17 10.41 -21.67
N ASP A 246 -8.78 11.11 -22.63
CA ASP A 246 -9.84 12.09 -22.41
C ASP A 246 -11.24 11.44 -22.26
N CYS A 247 -12.29 12.26 -22.16
CA CYS A 247 -13.67 11.80 -22.02
C CYS A 247 -14.22 11.08 -23.25
N GLN A 248 -13.59 11.25 -24.43
CA GLN A 248 -13.89 10.47 -25.63
C GLN A 248 -13.09 9.15 -25.70
N ASN A 249 -12.40 8.77 -24.62
CA ASN A 249 -11.48 7.63 -24.56
C ASN A 249 -10.33 7.71 -25.58
N LYS A 250 -9.99 8.90 -26.07
CA LYS A 250 -8.84 9.10 -26.95
C LYS A 250 -7.59 9.26 -26.10
N THR A 251 -6.54 8.51 -26.42
CA THR A 251 -5.24 8.65 -25.75
C THR A 251 -4.62 10.01 -26.05
N ILE A 252 -4.40 10.82 -25.01
CA ILE A 252 -3.79 12.15 -25.07
C ILE A 252 -2.33 12.16 -24.60
N TRP A 253 -1.93 11.14 -23.84
CA TRP A 253 -0.54 10.92 -23.43
C TRP A 253 -0.27 9.42 -23.26
N SER A 254 0.93 8.99 -23.63
CA SER A 254 1.39 7.63 -23.37
C SER A 254 2.84 7.60 -22.95
N TYR A 255 3.18 6.58 -22.16
CA TYR A 255 4.52 6.28 -21.70
C TYR A 255 4.73 4.78 -21.66
N HIS A 256 5.81 4.34 -22.31
CA HIS A 256 6.19 2.94 -22.37
C HIS A 256 7.69 2.82 -22.09
N MET A 257 8.08 1.86 -21.25
CA MET A 257 9.48 1.70 -20.88
C MET A 257 9.79 0.28 -20.42
N ASP A 258 10.90 -0.27 -20.91
CA ASP A 258 11.46 -1.53 -20.41
C ASP A 258 12.08 -1.35 -19.03
N LYS A 259 12.19 -2.47 -18.30
CA LYS A 259 12.79 -2.53 -16.96
C LYS A 259 12.21 -1.49 -16.00
N THR A 260 10.91 -1.23 -16.14
CA THR A 260 10.22 -0.19 -15.39
C THR A 260 8.92 -0.74 -14.83
N TYR A 261 8.58 -0.31 -13.62
CA TYR A 261 7.34 -0.64 -12.95
C TYR A 261 6.67 0.64 -12.47
N VAL A 262 5.38 0.81 -12.73
CA VAL A 262 4.57 1.90 -12.18
C VAL A 262 3.75 1.39 -11.00
N MET A 263 3.79 2.13 -9.89
CA MET A 263 2.92 1.88 -8.73
C MET A 263 1.49 2.33 -9.04
N ASN A 264 0.54 2.05 -8.16
CA ASN A 264 -0.83 2.51 -8.31
C ASN A 264 -0.87 4.05 -8.47
N PRO A 265 -1.46 4.58 -9.55
CA PRO A 265 -1.65 6.01 -9.73
C PRO A 265 -2.46 6.64 -8.61
N ILE A 266 -2.15 7.89 -8.27
CA ILE A 266 -2.88 8.66 -7.26
C ILE A 266 -3.62 9.79 -7.98
N PRO A 267 -4.96 9.81 -8.00
CA PRO A 267 -5.72 10.91 -8.58
C PRO A 267 -5.57 12.19 -7.73
N LEU A 268 -5.60 13.33 -8.40
CA LEU A 268 -5.36 14.66 -7.85
C LEU A 268 -6.53 15.59 -8.15
N HIS A 269 -6.95 16.36 -7.15
CA HIS A 269 -7.94 17.42 -7.29
C HIS A 269 -7.53 18.62 -6.43
N PHE A 270 -7.11 19.69 -7.10
CA PHE A 270 -6.71 20.94 -6.44
C PHE A 270 -7.82 21.98 -6.52
N LYS A 271 -7.81 22.94 -5.58
CA LYS A 271 -8.88 23.95 -5.39
C LYS A 271 -9.15 24.78 -6.64
N HIS A 272 -8.14 24.95 -7.49
CA HIS A 272 -8.21 25.74 -8.73
C HIS A 272 -8.84 24.97 -9.91
N SER A 273 -9.52 23.85 -9.63
CA SER A 273 -10.05 22.90 -10.63
C SER A 273 -8.97 22.33 -11.54
N ILE A 274 -7.78 22.15 -10.97
CA ILE A 274 -6.73 21.37 -11.61
C ILE A 274 -6.96 19.92 -11.18
N THR A 275 -7.15 19.04 -12.15
CA THR A 275 -7.21 17.59 -11.91
C THR A 275 -5.98 16.92 -12.48
N GLY A 276 -5.72 15.68 -12.09
CA GLY A 276 -4.53 15.01 -12.59
C GLY A 276 -4.23 13.67 -11.94
N PHE A 277 -3.03 13.18 -12.23
CA PHE A 277 -2.50 11.94 -11.69
C PHE A 277 -1.06 12.13 -11.22
N LEU A 278 -0.73 11.49 -10.12
CA LEU A 278 0.64 11.30 -9.70
C LEU A 278 1.05 9.84 -9.95
N LEU A 279 2.14 9.67 -10.69
CA LEU A 279 2.69 8.38 -11.05
C LEU A 279 4.05 8.22 -10.37
N LYS A 280 4.21 7.18 -9.58
CA LYS A 280 5.51 6.76 -9.05
C LYS A 280 6.04 5.61 -9.90
N LEU A 281 7.28 5.71 -10.36
CA LEU A 281 7.92 4.72 -11.22
C LEU A 281 9.27 4.30 -10.65
N TRP A 282 9.56 3.00 -10.72
CA TRP A 282 10.90 2.44 -10.53
C TRP A 282 11.44 1.96 -11.87
N GLN A 283 12.62 2.44 -12.24
CA GLN A 283 13.33 2.02 -13.44
C GLN A 283 14.66 1.36 -13.05
N TRP A 284 14.80 0.07 -13.33
CA TRP A 284 16.03 -0.67 -13.07
C TRP A 284 17.06 -0.38 -14.14
N HIS A 285 18.26 -0.01 -13.68
CA HIS A 285 19.41 0.22 -14.52
C HIS A 285 20.34 -0.97 -14.34
N THR A 286 20.55 -1.72 -15.43
CA THR A 286 21.50 -2.83 -15.41
C THR A 286 22.91 -2.26 -15.20
N PRO A 287 23.62 -2.64 -14.11
CA PRO A 287 25.01 -2.25 -13.95
C PRO A 287 25.82 -2.79 -15.15
N PRO A 288 26.83 -2.06 -15.66
CA PRO A 288 27.57 -2.44 -16.87
C PRO A 288 28.18 -3.85 -16.91
N GLN A 289 28.24 -4.55 -15.76
CA GLN A 289 28.81 -5.89 -15.64
C GLN A 289 27.97 -6.85 -14.76
N GLY A 290 26.73 -6.51 -14.40
CA GLY A 290 25.92 -7.33 -13.49
C GLY A 290 26.62 -7.50 -12.13
N LYS A 291 26.61 -6.45 -11.31
CA LYS A 291 27.47 -6.40 -10.12
C LYS A 291 26.97 -7.36 -9.03
N LYS A 292 27.73 -8.42 -8.80
CA LYS A 292 27.60 -9.30 -7.62
C LYS A 292 28.72 -9.00 -6.63
N ILE A 293 28.38 -8.97 -5.36
CA ILE A 293 29.31 -8.81 -4.25
C ILE A 293 29.12 -10.05 -3.35
N GLY A 294 29.91 -11.10 -3.59
CA GLY A 294 29.63 -12.42 -3.01
C GLY A 294 28.40 -13.07 -3.65
N SER A 295 27.46 -13.57 -2.84
CA SER A 295 26.15 -14.06 -3.33
C SER A 295 25.17 -12.94 -3.67
N VAL A 296 25.36 -11.74 -3.09
CA VAL A 296 24.41 -10.63 -3.18
C VAL A 296 24.57 -9.88 -4.51
N ARG A 297 23.49 -9.76 -5.27
CA ARG A 297 23.37 -8.93 -6.47
C ARG A 297 23.02 -7.50 -6.07
N LEU A 298 23.70 -6.53 -6.64
CA LEU A 298 23.42 -5.11 -6.49
C LEU A 298 22.61 -4.62 -7.70
N GLU A 299 21.48 -4.00 -7.41
CA GLU A 299 20.61 -3.38 -8.40
C GLU A 299 20.56 -1.86 -8.16
N LEU A 300 20.61 -1.10 -9.25
CA LEU A 300 20.44 0.35 -9.23
C LEU A 300 19.09 0.70 -9.83
N ILE A 301 18.28 1.40 -9.04
CA ILE A 301 16.93 1.79 -9.42
C ILE A 301 16.87 3.31 -9.44
N LYS A 302 16.25 3.84 -10.48
CA LYS A 302 15.90 5.25 -10.55
C LYS A 302 14.42 5.39 -10.25
N GLU A 303 14.11 5.98 -9.10
CA GLU A 303 12.75 6.31 -8.72
C GLU A 303 12.39 7.68 -9.30
N ARG A 304 11.22 7.78 -9.93
CA ARG A 304 10.66 9.04 -10.45
C ARG A 304 9.22 9.21 -9.99
N ILE A 305 8.86 10.43 -9.64
CA ILE A 305 7.48 10.84 -9.41
C ILE A 305 7.10 11.82 -10.51
N VAL A 306 6.20 11.39 -11.38
CA VAL A 306 5.69 12.16 -12.51
C VAL A 306 4.31 12.69 -12.16
N LEU A 307 4.15 13.99 -12.32
CA LEU A 307 2.91 14.71 -12.14
C LEU A 307 2.29 14.98 -13.52
N ILE A 308 1.06 14.54 -13.73
CA ILE A 308 0.26 14.83 -14.92
C ILE A 308 -0.93 15.66 -14.46
N THR A 309 -1.06 16.89 -14.96
CA THR A 309 -2.14 17.81 -14.56
C THR A 309 -2.88 18.37 -15.75
N PHE A 310 -4.17 18.64 -15.54
CA PHE A 310 -5.09 19.23 -16.50
C PHE A 310 -5.70 20.49 -15.88
N ASN A 311 -5.59 21.61 -16.60
CA ASN A 311 -6.21 22.87 -16.19
C ASN A 311 -7.59 23.04 -16.86
N LYS A 312 -8.39 24.01 -16.41
CA LYS A 312 -9.68 24.41 -17.01
C LYS A 312 -9.59 24.77 -18.50
N SER A 313 -8.41 25.15 -18.98
CA SER A 313 -8.12 25.41 -20.39
C SER A 313 -7.78 24.14 -21.19
N GLU A 314 -7.92 22.95 -20.60
CA GLU A 314 -7.54 21.64 -21.15
C GLU A 314 -6.04 21.50 -21.49
N SER A 315 -5.20 22.42 -21.03
CA SER A 315 -3.75 22.29 -21.18
C SER A 315 -3.22 21.22 -20.24
N MET A 316 -2.73 20.12 -20.83
CA MET A 316 -2.06 19.05 -20.11
C MET A 316 -0.60 19.42 -19.84
N HIS A 317 -0.16 19.26 -18.60
CA HIS A 317 1.24 19.39 -18.20
C HIS A 317 1.76 18.07 -17.63
N VAL A 318 2.97 17.69 -18.03
CA VAL A 318 3.66 16.50 -17.51
C VAL A 318 4.99 16.94 -16.95
N VAL A 319 5.17 16.78 -15.63
CA VAL A 319 6.34 17.28 -14.90
C VAL A 319 6.97 16.16 -14.08
N ASN A 320 8.30 16.10 -14.07
CA ASN A 320 9.03 15.28 -13.11
C ASN A 320 9.11 16.01 -11.76
N ALA A 321 8.24 15.65 -10.82
CA ALA A 321 8.16 16.29 -9.51
C ALA A 321 9.29 15.87 -8.57
N SER A 322 9.84 14.66 -8.75
CA SER A 322 10.92 14.15 -7.90
C SER A 322 11.67 13.02 -8.58
N GLN A 323 12.98 12.96 -8.38
CA GLN A 323 13.83 11.87 -8.84
C GLN A 323 14.84 11.49 -7.75
N THR A 324 15.02 10.20 -7.52
CA THR A 324 15.93 9.67 -6.50
C THR A 324 16.56 8.36 -6.97
N ASP A 325 17.85 8.18 -6.71
CA ASP A 325 18.54 6.92 -6.97
C ASP A 325 18.42 5.99 -5.74
N ILE A 326 18.09 4.73 -5.99
CA ILE A 326 17.89 3.69 -4.99
C ILE A 326 18.88 2.56 -5.27
N VAL A 327 19.70 2.27 -4.27
CA VAL A 327 20.49 1.04 -4.20
C VAL A 327 19.67 -0.06 -3.56
N GLN A 328 19.50 -1.16 -4.29
CA GLN A 328 18.82 -2.38 -3.85
C GLN A 328 19.82 -3.53 -3.78
N LEU A 329 19.73 -4.31 -2.71
CA LEU A 329 20.49 -5.55 -2.55
C LEU A 329 19.55 -6.74 -2.73
N CYS A 330 20.01 -7.78 -3.41
CA CYS A 330 19.23 -8.98 -3.70
C CYS A 330 20.05 -10.25 -3.45
N ASP A 331 19.44 -11.25 -2.84
CA ASP A 331 19.98 -12.61 -2.75
C ASP A 331 18.92 -13.59 -3.26
N GLU A 332 19.28 -14.40 -4.24
CA GLU A 332 18.35 -15.24 -5.01
C GLU A 332 17.09 -14.49 -5.51
N ASN A 333 15.93 -14.71 -4.89
CA ASN A 333 14.65 -14.10 -5.24
C ASN A 333 14.23 -12.96 -4.30
N GLU A 334 15.06 -12.66 -3.30
CA GLU A 334 14.72 -11.76 -2.21
C GLU A 334 15.53 -10.46 -2.36
N CYS A 335 14.83 -9.34 -2.47
CA CYS A 335 15.45 -8.03 -2.65
C CYS A 335 14.99 -7.03 -1.57
N GLN A 336 15.89 -6.15 -1.13
CA GLN A 336 15.57 -5.03 -0.24
C GLN A 336 16.19 -3.72 -0.75
N PRO A 337 15.41 -2.63 -0.85
CA PRO A 337 13.97 -2.56 -0.62
C PRO A 337 13.16 -3.39 -1.62
N HIS A 338 12.10 -4.07 -1.16
CA HIS A 338 11.27 -4.88 -2.04
C HIS A 338 10.19 -4.03 -2.73
N LEU A 339 9.92 -4.30 -4.01
CA LEU A 339 8.95 -3.56 -4.82
C LEU A 339 7.54 -3.57 -4.21
N SER A 340 7.10 -4.71 -3.66
CA SER A 340 5.75 -4.87 -3.11
C SER A 340 5.43 -3.91 -1.96
N PHE A 341 6.45 -3.38 -1.28
CA PHE A 341 6.25 -2.43 -0.19
C PHE A 341 6.12 -0.98 -0.67
N GLN A 342 6.47 -0.71 -1.94
CA GLN A 342 6.44 0.62 -2.51
C GLN A 342 5.07 1.02 -3.05
N THR A 343 4.10 0.11 -3.08
CA THR A 343 2.77 0.35 -3.67
C THR A 343 1.98 1.43 -2.92
N GLN A 344 2.25 1.65 -1.62
CA GLN A 344 1.66 2.73 -0.80
C GLN A 344 2.71 3.75 -0.33
N SER A 345 3.69 4.04 -1.19
CA SER A 345 4.83 4.89 -0.87
C SER A 345 4.73 6.36 -1.29
N ALA A 346 3.57 6.75 -1.81
CA ALA A 346 3.21 8.15 -2.01
C ALA A 346 1.76 8.37 -1.57
N LEU A 347 1.45 9.56 -1.11
CA LEU A 347 0.08 10.03 -0.88
C LEU A 347 0.02 11.54 -1.04
N ILE A 348 -1.20 12.02 -1.25
CA ILE A 348 -1.54 13.43 -1.34
C ILE A 348 -2.47 13.75 -0.18
N ALA A 349 -2.07 14.71 0.64
CA ALA A 349 -2.82 15.17 1.80
C ALA A 349 -2.40 16.59 2.18
N ASP A 350 -3.28 17.32 2.85
CA ASP A 350 -2.94 18.56 3.56
C ASP A 350 -2.28 18.19 4.89
N LEU A 351 -0.94 18.24 4.94
CA LEU A 351 -0.19 17.73 6.09
C LEU A 351 -0.14 18.72 7.25
N ASN A 352 -0.15 20.02 6.94
CA ASN A 352 0.02 21.11 7.90
C ASN A 352 -1.31 21.81 8.26
N GLY A 353 -2.41 21.45 7.61
CA GLY A 353 -3.74 22.01 7.84
C GLY A 353 -3.94 23.41 7.24
N ASP A 354 -3.10 23.82 6.27
CA ASP A 354 -3.22 25.12 5.62
C ASP A 354 -4.25 25.13 4.47
N GLY A 355 -4.82 23.97 4.17
CA GLY A 355 -5.80 23.75 3.13
C GLY A 355 -5.19 23.52 1.75
N THR A 356 -3.88 23.46 1.59
CA THR A 356 -3.21 23.08 0.34
C THR A 356 -2.74 21.64 0.40
N GLN A 357 -2.71 20.95 -0.74
CA GLN A 357 -2.30 19.55 -0.80
C GLN A 357 -0.79 19.39 -1.02
N ASP A 358 -0.16 18.59 -0.14
CA ASP A 358 1.24 18.20 -0.21
C ASP A 358 1.43 16.84 -0.88
N LEU A 359 2.55 16.68 -1.57
CA LEU A 359 3.08 15.37 -1.95
C LEU A 359 3.96 14.83 -0.83
N ILE A 360 3.52 13.73 -0.23
CA ILE A 360 4.31 12.98 0.72
C ILE A 360 4.75 11.68 0.04
N SER A 361 6.05 11.48 -0.06
CA SER A 361 6.63 10.26 -0.63
C SER A 361 7.66 9.70 0.32
N TYR A 362 7.74 8.37 0.41
CA TYR A 362 8.85 7.71 1.08
C TYR A 362 9.62 6.85 0.10
N PHE A 363 10.92 6.71 0.36
CA PHE A 363 11.76 5.75 -0.32
C PHE A 363 12.72 5.13 0.68
N VAL A 364 13.22 3.96 0.33
CA VAL A 364 14.17 3.20 1.13
C VAL A 364 15.35 2.88 0.24
N THR A 365 16.57 2.97 0.77
CA THR A 365 17.77 2.67 -0.01
C THR A 365 18.92 2.25 0.89
N TYR A 366 19.80 1.40 0.36
CA TYR A 366 21.06 1.11 1.01
C TYR A 366 22.08 2.23 0.82
N LYS A 367 22.77 2.57 1.90
CA LYS A 367 23.89 3.50 1.91
C LYS A 367 25.19 2.83 2.31
N THR A 368 26.24 3.29 1.68
CA THR A 368 27.64 2.94 1.96
C THR A 368 28.30 4.09 2.72
N ASN A 369 29.48 3.84 3.33
CA ASN A 369 30.27 4.85 4.01
C ASN A 369 31.01 5.77 3.01
N ASN A 370 30.25 6.49 2.17
CA ASN A 370 30.74 7.41 1.13
C ASN A 370 31.53 6.78 -0.02
N GLU A 371 31.48 5.46 -0.17
CA GLU A 371 32.01 4.77 -1.36
C GLU A 371 30.92 4.65 -2.41
N ASP A 372 31.24 4.90 -3.67
CA ASP A 372 30.33 4.56 -4.77
C ASP A 372 29.92 3.07 -4.65
N PRO A 373 28.61 2.74 -4.55
CA PRO A 373 28.14 1.36 -4.46
C PRO A 373 28.70 0.48 -5.57
N LEU A 374 28.99 1.06 -6.74
CA LEU A 374 29.60 0.38 -7.88
C LEU A 374 31.10 0.11 -7.75
N ARG A 375 31.78 0.63 -6.72
CA ARG A 375 33.21 0.34 -6.43
C ARG A 375 33.44 -0.72 -5.35
N VAL A 376 32.41 -1.07 -4.57
CA VAL A 376 32.50 -2.08 -3.49
C VAL A 376 32.60 -3.50 -4.04
N ASN A 377 33.72 -4.21 -3.86
CA ASN A 377 33.92 -5.54 -4.46
C ASN A 377 34.07 -6.67 -3.43
N LYS A 378 34.13 -6.35 -2.14
CA LYS A 378 34.27 -7.33 -1.05
C LYS A 378 32.93 -7.50 -0.34
N GLU A 379 32.47 -8.73 -0.21
CA GLU A 379 31.24 -9.08 0.52
C GLU A 379 31.28 -8.63 1.98
N ALA A 380 32.45 -8.72 2.62
CA ALA A 380 32.65 -8.20 3.97
C ALA A 380 32.27 -6.70 4.11
N SER A 381 32.33 -5.92 3.04
CA SER A 381 31.96 -4.50 3.07
C SER A 381 30.45 -4.28 3.19
N ILE A 382 29.61 -5.23 2.73
CA ILE A 382 28.14 -5.14 2.86
C ILE A 382 27.75 -5.03 4.33
N LYS A 383 28.50 -5.67 5.25
CA LYS A 383 28.24 -5.63 6.70
C LYS A 383 28.22 -4.21 7.29
N ASN A 384 28.82 -3.23 6.60
CA ASN A 384 28.86 -1.83 7.04
C ASN A 384 27.80 -0.97 6.34
N TRP A 385 26.96 -1.55 5.49
CA TRP A 385 25.92 -0.82 4.78
C TRP A 385 24.74 -0.57 5.73
N ILE A 386 24.04 0.54 5.50
CA ILE A 386 22.91 0.94 6.33
C ILE A 386 21.69 1.03 5.41
N LEU A 387 20.59 0.37 5.80
CA LEU A 387 19.31 0.59 5.17
C LEU A 387 18.72 1.90 5.71
N GLU A 388 18.53 2.88 4.84
CA GLU A 388 17.99 4.18 5.20
C GLU A 388 16.59 4.33 4.61
N SER A 389 15.64 4.76 5.44
CA SER A 389 14.29 5.15 5.01
C SER A 389 14.16 6.66 5.10
N ARG A 390 13.62 7.30 4.06
CA ARG A 390 13.42 8.75 4.00
C ARG A 390 12.00 9.06 3.61
N VAL A 391 11.41 10.04 4.30
CA VAL A 391 10.17 10.70 3.90
C VAL A 391 10.53 12.05 3.30
N ARG A 392 9.93 12.39 2.17
CA ARG A 392 10.03 13.68 1.50
C ARG A 392 8.64 14.27 1.38
N VAL A 393 8.50 15.52 1.80
CA VAL A 393 7.30 16.33 1.64
C VAL A 393 7.59 17.45 0.66
N VAL A 394 6.71 17.64 -0.31
CA VAL A 394 6.77 18.72 -1.30
C VAL A 394 5.42 19.44 -1.26
N GLN A 395 5.42 20.77 -1.11
CA GLN A 395 4.21 21.61 -1.09
C GLN A 395 3.61 21.70 -2.50
N LEU A 396 3.00 20.61 -2.95
CA LEU A 396 2.72 20.36 -4.35
C LEU A 396 1.77 21.40 -4.96
N GLU A 397 0.63 21.65 -4.31
CA GLU A 397 -0.36 22.62 -4.81
C GLU A 397 0.18 24.06 -4.76
N ALA A 398 0.89 24.42 -3.69
CA ALA A 398 1.45 25.76 -3.53
C ALA A 398 2.59 26.05 -4.53
N GLU A 399 3.39 25.04 -4.90
CA GLU A 399 4.56 25.19 -5.76
C GLU A 399 4.32 24.82 -7.23
N LEU A 400 3.08 24.50 -7.60
CA LEU A 400 2.73 24.01 -8.93
C LEU A 400 3.17 24.96 -10.07
N HIS A 401 3.08 26.27 -9.84
CA HIS A 401 3.54 27.28 -10.79
C HIS A 401 5.05 27.17 -11.09
N LYS A 402 5.88 26.93 -10.06
CA LYS A 402 7.34 26.77 -10.21
C LYS A 402 7.66 25.53 -11.03
N LEU A 403 6.88 24.45 -10.83
CA LEU A 403 7.01 23.21 -11.58
C LEU A 403 6.72 23.41 -13.07
N TYR A 404 5.71 24.20 -13.43
CA TYR A 404 5.41 24.52 -14.83
C TYR A 404 6.49 25.42 -15.48
N GLU A 405 6.99 26.42 -14.75
CA GLU A 405 8.08 27.28 -15.24
C GLU A 405 9.40 26.53 -15.48
N ALA A 406 9.68 25.51 -14.67
CA ALA A 406 10.88 24.68 -14.84
C ALA A 406 10.83 23.87 -16.14
N VAL A 407 9.63 23.47 -16.58
CA VAL A 407 9.44 22.71 -17.84
C VAL A 407 9.38 23.63 -19.05
N SER A 408 8.89 24.86 -18.95
CA SER A 408 8.82 25.79 -20.10
C SER A 408 10.16 26.41 -20.50
N LYS A 409 11.20 26.27 -19.66
CA LYS A 409 12.57 26.76 -19.92
C LYS A 409 13.48 25.73 -20.61
N HIS A 410 12.96 24.54 -20.91
CA HIS A 410 13.63 23.46 -21.62
C HIS A 410 12.74 22.95 -22.76
#